data_AF-A0A158CQ20-F1
#
_entry.id   AF-A0A158CQ20-F1
#
_cell.length_a   1.000
_cell.length_b   1.000
_cell.length_c   1.000
_cell.angle_alpha   90.00
_cell.angle_beta   90.00
_cell.angle_gamma   90.00
#
_symmetry.space_group_name_H-M   'P 1'
#
loop_
_entity.id
_entity.type
_entity.pdbx_description
1 polymer ?
#
loop_
_entity_poly.entity_id
_entity_poly.type
_entity_poly.pdbx_seq_one_letter_code
_entity_poly.pdbx_strand_id
1 'polypeptide(L)'
;MAGADINEVADASDARAELLCFLVATVAASHSLTYEWRVDHVVESCRIWLRRNRLWMDWLARVRLGQLALKIAKRDLKGAGIAVRQSNVQALFTDDMQLNYSCTVIKKMLSLCKEAL
;
A
#
# COMPACT_ATOMS: atom_id res chain seq x y z
N MET A 1 17.80 25.54 -8.66
CA MET A 1 16.80 25.27 -7.61
C MET A 1 15.42 25.47 -8.22
N ALA A 2 14.79 24.40 -8.70
CA ALA A 2 13.39 24.42 -9.09
C ALA A 2 12.65 23.63 -8.01
N GLY A 3 11.91 24.32 -7.14
CA GLY A 3 10.98 23.69 -6.22
C GLY A 3 9.87 23.08 -7.06
N ALA A 4 9.95 21.77 -7.29
CA ALA A 4 8.83 21.04 -7.86
C ALA A 4 7.69 21.10 -6.84
N ASP A 5 6.50 21.51 -7.30
CA ASP A 5 5.26 21.47 -6.52
C ASP A 5 5.04 20.04 -6.00
N ILE A 6 5.43 19.81 -4.74
CA ILE A 6 5.16 18.60 -3.99
C ILE A 6 3.82 18.82 -3.28
N ASN A 7 2.77 18.21 -3.83
CA ASN A 7 1.44 18.29 -3.24
C ASN A 7 1.34 17.37 -2.02
N GLU A 8 0.57 17.78 -1.02
CA GLU A 8 0.31 16.98 0.18
C GLU A 8 -0.74 15.89 -0.12
N VAL A 9 -0.48 14.64 0.29
CA VAL A 9 -1.43 13.53 0.08
C VAL A 9 -2.79 13.77 0.75
N ALA A 10 -2.84 14.60 1.80
CA ALA A 10 -4.08 14.95 2.51
C ALA A 10 -5.14 15.58 1.58
N ASP A 11 -4.72 16.30 0.54
CA ASP A 11 -5.61 17.00 -0.38
C ASP A 11 -6.24 16.06 -1.44
N ALA A 12 -5.75 14.81 -1.55
CA ALA A 12 -6.22 13.83 -2.52
C ALA A 12 -6.59 12.50 -1.82
N SER A 13 -7.86 12.40 -1.39
CA SER A 13 -8.41 11.20 -0.73
C SER A 13 -8.14 9.90 -1.52
N ASP A 14 -8.24 9.96 -2.85
CA ASP A 14 -7.92 8.82 -3.72
C ASP A 14 -6.42 8.43 -3.66
N ALA A 15 -5.51 9.40 -3.64
CA ALA A 15 -4.07 9.12 -3.52
C ALA A 15 -3.73 8.48 -2.17
N ARG A 16 -4.41 8.90 -1.10
CA ARG A 16 -4.24 8.29 0.24
C ARG A 16 -4.72 6.84 0.26
N ALA A 17 -5.85 6.54 -0.39
CA ALA A 17 -6.37 5.18 -0.53
C ALA A 17 -5.48 4.29 -1.41
N GLU A 18 -4.96 4.83 -2.51
CA GLU A 18 -4.01 4.11 -3.37
C GLU A 18 -2.70 3.81 -2.66
N LEU A 19 -2.14 4.79 -1.92
CA LEU A 19 -0.96 4.56 -1.08
C LEU A 19 -1.24 3.49 -0.02
N LEU A 20 -2.39 3.56 0.68
CA LEU A 20 -2.75 2.54 1.67
C LEU A 20 -2.86 1.15 1.02
N CYS A 21 -3.50 1.04 -0.14
CA CYS A 21 -3.62 -0.21 -0.89
C CYS A 21 -2.26 -0.74 -1.31
N PHE A 22 -1.37 0.13 -1.79
CA PHE A 22 0.01 -0.23 -2.13
C PHE A 22 0.74 -0.82 -0.93
N LEU A 23 0.65 -0.18 0.25
CA LEU A 23 1.27 -0.67 1.47
C LEU A 23 0.66 -2.00 1.95
N VAL A 24 -0.66 -2.16 1.89
CA VAL A 24 -1.33 -3.43 2.24
C VAL A 24 -0.86 -4.55 1.33
N ALA A 25 -0.79 -4.31 0.02
CA ALA A 25 -0.29 -5.27 -0.96
C ALA A 25 1.18 -5.62 -0.68
N THR A 26 2.04 -4.63 -0.37
CA THR A 26 3.44 -4.87 0.01
C THR A 26 3.55 -5.73 1.27
N VAL A 27 2.79 -5.42 2.32
CA VAL A 27 2.80 -6.19 3.58
C VAL A 27 2.38 -7.63 3.30
N ALA A 28 1.28 -7.82 2.58
CA ALA A 28 0.75 -9.15 2.30
C ALA A 28 1.71 -9.97 1.40
N ALA A 29 2.29 -9.33 0.38
CA ALA A 29 3.28 -9.95 -0.50
C ALA A 29 4.55 -10.33 0.27
N SER A 30 5.12 -9.39 1.02
CA SER A 30 6.30 -9.61 1.84
C SER A 30 6.10 -10.74 2.83
N HIS A 31 4.98 -10.75 3.57
CA HIS A 31 4.67 -11.83 4.49
C HIS A 31 4.47 -13.15 3.77
N SER A 32 3.82 -13.17 2.61
CA SER A 32 3.67 -14.39 1.82
C SER A 32 5.03 -14.99 1.46
N LEU A 33 6.00 -14.14 1.05
CA LEU A 33 7.34 -14.56 0.61
C LEU A 33 8.29 -14.92 1.76
N THR A 34 8.21 -14.21 2.88
CA THR A 34 9.20 -14.29 3.98
C THR A 34 8.66 -14.95 5.24
N TYR A 35 7.34 -15.10 5.36
CA TYR A 35 6.63 -15.47 6.58
C TYR A 35 6.81 -14.49 7.75
N GLU A 36 7.25 -13.26 7.47
CA GLU A 36 7.48 -12.21 8.46
C GLU A 36 6.64 -10.95 8.20
N TRP A 37 6.22 -10.27 9.27
CA TRP A 37 5.52 -8.99 9.20
C TRP A 37 6.51 -7.83 9.23
N ARG A 38 7.13 -7.57 8.07
CA ARG A 38 8.25 -6.63 7.90
C ARG A 38 7.82 -5.16 7.87
N VAL A 39 7.99 -4.48 8.99
CA VAL A 39 7.68 -3.04 9.13
C VAL A 39 8.63 -2.18 8.30
N ASP A 40 9.89 -2.60 8.16
CA ASP A 40 10.91 -1.95 7.33
C ASP A 40 10.47 -1.84 5.86
N HIS A 41 9.85 -2.90 5.32
CA HIS A 41 9.31 -2.87 3.96
C HIS A 41 8.16 -1.86 3.81
N VAL A 42 7.31 -1.70 4.83
CA VAL A 42 6.22 -0.69 4.81
C VAL A 42 6.78 0.72 4.75
N VAL A 43 7.78 1.01 5.58
CA VAL A 43 8.40 2.34 5.66
C VAL A 43 9.07 2.68 4.33
N GLU A 44 9.84 1.75 3.76
CA GLU A 44 10.53 2.00 2.50
C GLU A 44 9.57 2.09 1.30
N SER A 45 8.59 1.18 1.22
CA SER A 45 7.55 1.24 0.17
C SER A 45 6.73 2.53 0.23
N CYS A 46 6.44 3.05 1.43
CA CYS A 46 5.77 4.35 1.58
C CYS A 46 6.61 5.49 0.97
N ARG A 47 7.92 5.51 1.26
CA ARG A 47 8.84 6.52 0.72
C ARG A 47 8.98 6.42 -0.80
N ILE A 48 9.11 5.20 -1.32
CA ILE A 48 9.21 4.95 -2.76
C ILE A 48 7.95 5.44 -3.47
N TRP A 49 6.77 5.07 -2.97
CA TRP A 49 5.49 5.46 -3.58
C TRP A 49 5.30 6.99 -3.57
N LEU A 50 5.56 7.65 -2.44
CA LEU A 50 5.47 9.11 -2.33
C LEU A 50 6.42 9.82 -3.31
N ARG A 51 7.68 9.36 -3.37
CA ARG A 51 8.68 9.92 -4.29
C ARG A 51 8.26 9.74 -5.75
N ARG A 52 7.78 8.55 -6.11
CA ARG A 52 7.35 8.22 -7.47
C ARG A 52 6.16 9.08 -7.92
N ASN A 53 5.21 9.33 -7.02
CA ASN A 53 4.04 10.16 -7.29
C ASN A 53 4.28 11.66 -7.08
N ARG A 54 5.50 12.06 -6.69
CA ARG A 54 5.86 13.46 -6.37
C ARG A 54 4.95 14.08 -5.30
N LEU A 55 4.57 13.26 -4.32
CA LEU A 55 3.72 13.66 -3.20
C LEU A 55 4.52 13.70 -1.91
N TRP A 56 4.04 14.51 -0.97
CA TRP A 56 4.56 14.57 0.39
C TRP A 56 3.46 14.20 1.40
N MET A 57 3.89 13.67 2.54
CA MET A 57 3.02 13.34 3.68
C MET A 57 3.80 13.59 4.96
N ASP A 58 3.18 14.11 6.01
CA ASP A 58 3.83 14.26 7.31
C ASP A 58 4.32 12.92 7.87
N TRP A 59 5.43 12.94 8.63
CA TRP A 59 6.04 11.72 9.17
C TRP A 59 5.07 10.92 10.05
N LEU A 60 4.25 11.59 10.87
CA LEU A 60 3.30 10.92 11.76
C LEU A 60 2.15 10.32 10.95
N ALA A 61 1.70 11.02 9.90
CA ALA A 61 0.70 10.50 8.97
C ALA A 61 1.21 9.23 8.26
N ARG A 62 2.48 9.19 7.83
CA ARG A 62 3.10 7.97 7.25
C ARG A 62 3.10 6.81 8.24
N VAL A 63 3.46 7.06 9.51
CA VAL A 63 3.45 6.03 10.56
C VAL A 63 2.04 5.48 10.78
N ARG A 64 1.04 6.36 10.93
CA ARG A 64 -0.36 5.96 11.12
C ARG A 64 -0.88 5.14 9.93
N LEU A 65 -0.56 5.56 8.72
CA LEU A 65 -0.96 4.85 7.51
C LEU A 65 -0.29 3.46 7.40
N GLY A 66 0.99 3.36 7.75
CA GLY A 66 1.70 2.08 7.79
C GLY A 66 1.16 1.12 8.85
N GLN A 67 0.78 1.63 10.03
CA GLN A 67 0.10 0.84 11.06
C GLN A 67 -1.26 0.34 10.58
N LEU A 68 -2.03 1.18 9.89
CA LEU A 68 -3.30 0.79 9.29
C LEU A 68 -3.11 -0.30 8.22
N ALA A 69 -2.09 -0.16 7.36
CA ALA A 69 -1.77 -1.16 6.35
C ALA A 69 -1.47 -2.54 6.97
N LEU A 70 -0.67 -2.57 8.04
CA LEU A 70 -0.37 -3.80 8.78
C LEU A 70 -1.63 -4.43 9.40
N LYS A 71 -2.52 -3.62 9.98
CA LYS A 71 -3.79 -4.08 10.56
C LYS A 71 -4.67 -4.72 9.48
N ILE A 72 -4.87 -4.03 8.35
CA ILE A 72 -5.70 -4.53 7.25
C ILE A 72 -5.11 -5.84 6.71
N ALA A 73 -3.81 -5.87 6.44
CA ALA A 73 -3.15 -7.06 5.90
C ALA A 73 -3.23 -8.29 6.83
N LYS A 74 -3.08 -8.08 8.15
CA LYS A 74 -3.09 -9.16 9.14
C LYS A 74 -4.49 -9.72 9.42
N ARG A 75 -5.50 -8.85 9.44
CA ARG A 75 -6.82 -9.19 9.97
C ARG A 75 -7.93 -9.05 8.93
N ASP A 76 -8.01 -7.88 8.32
CA ASP A 76 -9.20 -7.49 7.56
C ASP A 76 -9.21 -8.17 6.17
N LEU A 77 -8.05 -8.44 5.57
CA LEU A 77 -7.96 -9.28 4.35
C LEU A 77 -8.57 -10.67 4.56
N LYS A 78 -8.23 -11.32 5.69
CA LYS A 78 -8.77 -12.65 6.02
C LYS A 78 -10.29 -12.58 6.23
N GLY A 79 -10.77 -11.55 6.93
CA GLY A 79 -12.20 -11.31 7.12
C GLY A 79 -12.97 -11.08 5.80
N ALA A 80 -12.32 -10.46 4.82
CA ALA A 80 -12.88 -10.23 3.49
C ALA A 80 -12.68 -11.41 2.50
N GLY A 81 -12.17 -12.55 2.97
CA GLY A 81 -11.90 -13.72 2.12
C GLY A 81 -10.77 -13.51 1.10
N ILE A 82 -9.88 -12.54 1.34
CA ILE A 82 -8.71 -12.27 0.49
C ILE A 82 -7.52 -13.04 1.04
N ALA A 83 -6.96 -13.94 0.24
CA ALA A 83 -5.75 -14.69 0.56
C ALA A 83 -4.63 -14.37 -0.44
N VAL A 84 -3.49 -13.86 0.06
CA VAL A 84 -2.30 -13.64 -0.75
C VAL A 84 -1.35 -14.83 -0.61
N ARG A 85 -1.28 -15.64 -1.66
CA ARG A 85 -0.38 -16.79 -1.76
C ARG A 85 0.88 -16.40 -2.52
N GLN A 86 2.00 -17.06 -2.22
CA GLN A 86 3.30 -16.82 -2.87
C GLN A 86 3.19 -16.86 -4.39
N SER A 87 2.46 -17.86 -4.94
CA SER A 87 2.23 -18.03 -6.38
C SER A 87 1.57 -16.83 -7.06
N ASN A 88 0.87 -15.98 -6.30
CA ASN A 88 0.06 -14.89 -6.83
C ASN A 88 0.68 -13.52 -6.54
N VAL A 89 1.83 -13.45 -5.86
CA VAL A 89 2.46 -12.18 -5.48
C VAL A 89 2.83 -11.35 -6.70
N GLN A 90 3.38 -11.97 -7.75
CA GLN A 90 3.72 -11.28 -8.99
C GLN A 90 2.48 -10.64 -9.64
N ALA A 91 1.31 -11.27 -9.55
CA ALA A 91 0.09 -10.73 -10.15
C ALA A 91 -0.45 -9.47 -9.43
N LEU A 92 0.02 -9.17 -8.21
CA LEU A 92 -0.39 -7.97 -7.46
C LEU A 92 0.25 -6.70 -7.99
N PHE A 93 1.42 -6.82 -8.63
CA PHE A 93 2.20 -5.68 -9.11
C PHE A 93 2.42 -5.77 -10.61
N THR A 94 2.59 -4.61 -11.25
CA THR A 94 3.13 -4.52 -12.61
C THR A 94 4.64 -4.70 -12.58
N ASP A 95 5.26 -4.87 -13.76
CA ASP A 95 6.73 -4.95 -13.89
C ASP A 95 7.44 -3.69 -13.34
N ASP A 96 6.77 -2.53 -13.39
CA ASP A 96 7.27 -1.27 -12.82
C ASP A 96 7.07 -1.15 -11.30
N MET A 97 6.65 -2.23 -10.63
CA MET A 97 6.30 -2.25 -9.21
C MET A 97 5.19 -1.24 -8.87
N GLN A 98 4.17 -1.16 -9.72
CA GLN A 98 2.91 -0.45 -9.42
C GLN A 98 1.81 -1.44 -9.10
N LEU A 99 0.73 -1.00 -8.47
CA LEU A 99 -0.44 -1.85 -8.26
C LEU A 99 -0.99 -2.32 -9.61
N ASN A 100 -1.19 -3.63 -9.75
CA ASN A 100 -1.84 -4.17 -10.93
C ASN A 100 -3.36 -4.04 -10.79
N TYR A 101 -3.93 -2.94 -11.29
CA TYR A 101 -5.38 -2.69 -11.23
C TYR A 101 -6.22 -3.65 -12.08
N SER A 102 -5.61 -4.46 -12.96
CA SER A 102 -6.35 -5.55 -13.63
C SER A 102 -6.62 -6.74 -12.69
N CYS A 103 -5.86 -6.86 -11.60
CA CYS A 103 -6.00 -7.93 -10.61
C CYS A 103 -7.21 -7.68 -9.69
N THR A 104 -8.13 -8.65 -9.65
CA THR A 104 -9.35 -8.56 -8.82
C THR A 104 -9.04 -8.49 -7.32
N VAL A 105 -7.94 -9.09 -6.88
CA VAL A 105 -7.45 -8.98 -5.50
C VAL A 105 -7.10 -7.54 -5.16
N ILE A 106 -6.38 -6.84 -6.03
CA ILE A 106 -6.02 -5.42 -5.85
C ILE A 106 -7.28 -4.54 -5.82
N LYS A 107 -8.26 -4.78 -6.70
CA LYS A 107 -9.52 -4.04 -6.67
C LYS A 107 -10.26 -4.19 -5.33
N LYS A 108 -10.32 -5.42 -4.81
CA LYS A 108 -10.92 -5.69 -3.49
C LYS A 108 -10.13 -5.05 -2.34
N MET A 109 -8.80 -5.15 -2.37
CA MET A 109 -7.93 -4.48 -1.39
C MET A 109 -8.14 -2.96 -1.41
N LEU A 110 -8.24 -2.36 -2.60
CA LEU A 110 -8.47 -0.93 -2.74
C LEU A 110 -9.82 -0.51 -2.14
N SER A 111 -10.89 -1.28 -2.37
CA SER A 111 -12.20 -1.03 -1.72
C SER A 111 -12.08 -1.02 -0.20
N LEU A 112 -11.43 -2.04 0.38
CA LEU A 112 -11.20 -2.12 1.82
C LEU A 112 -10.37 -0.95 2.34
N CYS A 113 -9.38 -0.50 1.58
CA CYS A 113 -8.56 0.65 1.95
C CYS A 113 -9.35 1.96 1.91
N LYS A 114 -10.26 2.12 0.92
CA LYS A 114 -11.16 3.28 0.85
C LYS A 114 -12.13 3.31 2.04
N GLU A 115 -12.66 2.16 2.45
CA GLU A 115 -13.58 2.03 3.59
C GLU A 115 -12.90 2.26 4.96
N ALA A 116 -11.58 2.04 5.03
CA ALA A 116 -10.83 2.13 6.29
C ALA A 116 -10.23 3.52 6.59
N LEU A 117 -10.33 4.47 5.65
CA LEU A 117 -9.79 5.83 5.76
C LEU A 117 -10.81 6.84 6.27
#